data_AF-A0AAP5QF54-F1
#
_entry.id   AF-A0AAP5QF54-F1
#
_cell.length_a   1.000
_cell.length_b   1.000
_cell.length_c   1.000
_cell.angle_alpha   90.00
_cell.angle_beta   90.00
_cell.angle_gamma   90.00
#
_symmetry.space_group_name_H-M   'P 1'
#
loop_
_entity.id
_entity.type
_entity.pdbx_description
1 polymer ?
#
loop_
_entity_poly.entity_id
_entity_poly.type
_entity_poly.pdbx_seq_one_letter_code
_entity_poly.pdbx_strand_id
1 'polypeptide(L)'
;MADDVTQGVHHRVHFYETNGRRFTVRIRSDRHGYSGRLLERPSDGYVVPASFNFPPQWEIDPTSFYKDRRRLRAELVRLINEELDAQRVTRVDAAGSLHAEDPFIRANLKGWPNGYPGVVVEDNLDDWIEYRPHWHAE
;
A
#
# COMPACT_ATOMS: atom_id res chain seq x y z
N MET A 1 -27.10 -1.33 14.15
CA MET A 1 -26.02 -0.38 14.51
C MET A 1 -25.12 -0.33 13.29
N ALA A 2 -24.96 0.86 12.69
CA ALA A 2 -24.08 1.00 11.55
C ALA A 2 -22.66 0.92 12.08
N ASP A 3 -21.99 -0.22 11.87
CA ASP A 3 -20.58 -0.37 12.15
C ASP A 3 -19.84 0.75 11.42
N ASP A 4 -19.17 1.58 12.19
CA ASP A 4 -18.41 2.71 11.70
C ASP A 4 -17.32 2.16 10.77
N VAL A 5 -17.51 2.34 9.46
CA VAL A 5 -16.72 1.75 8.37
C VAL A 5 -15.25 2.21 8.41
N THR A 6 -14.90 3.10 9.34
CA THR A 6 -13.56 3.63 9.56
C THR A 6 -12.79 2.93 10.70
N GLN A 7 -13.42 2.10 11.53
CA GLN A 7 -12.69 1.32 12.54
C GLN A 7 -11.75 0.32 11.86
N GLY A 8 -10.46 0.39 12.22
CA GLY A 8 -9.43 -0.52 11.70
C GLY A 8 -8.77 -0.11 10.38
N VAL A 9 -8.93 1.14 9.93
CA VAL A 9 -8.13 1.68 8.81
C VAL A 9 -6.90 2.40 9.36
N HIS A 10 -5.72 1.89 9.02
CA HIS A 10 -4.45 2.46 9.41
C HIS A 10 -3.69 2.98 8.19
N HIS A 11 -2.94 4.07 8.37
CA HIS A 11 -2.10 4.65 7.32
C HIS A 11 -0.68 4.88 7.82
N ARG A 12 0.29 4.64 6.95
CA ARG A 12 1.68 5.05 7.15
C ARG A 12 2.20 5.73 5.89
N VAL A 13 3.01 6.77 6.08
CA VAL A 13 3.63 7.53 5.01
C VAL A 13 5.14 7.36 5.10
N HIS A 14 5.77 7.11 3.97
CA HIS A 14 7.21 6.89 3.85
C HIS A 14 7.79 7.74 2.74
N PHE A 15 9.06 8.09 2.90
CA PHE A 15 9.85 8.75 1.87
C PHE A 15 10.83 7.76 1.26
N TYR A 16 10.89 7.78 -0.06
CA TYR A 16 11.82 6.99 -0.84
C TYR A 16 12.60 7.92 -1.77
N GLU A 17 13.92 7.79 -1.79
CA GLU A 17 14.78 8.60 -2.64
C GLU A 17 15.83 7.73 -3.31
N THR A 18 15.89 7.81 -4.64
CA THR A 18 16.93 7.15 -5.44
C THR A 18 17.07 7.87 -6.78
N ASN A 19 18.25 7.79 -7.41
CA ASN A 19 18.50 8.36 -8.74
C ASN A 19 18.07 9.84 -8.89
N GLY A 20 18.18 10.64 -7.83
CA GLY A 20 17.77 12.05 -7.82
C GLY A 20 16.25 12.30 -7.84
N ARG A 21 15.43 11.25 -7.68
CA ARG A 21 13.97 11.35 -7.56
C ARG A 21 13.54 11.01 -6.16
N ARG A 22 12.61 11.80 -5.63
CA ARG A 22 12.03 11.63 -4.30
C ARG A 22 10.55 11.32 -4.41
N PHE A 23 10.09 10.36 -3.62
CA PHE A 23 8.71 9.91 -3.60
C PHE A 23 8.15 9.88 -2.19
N THR A 24 6.84 10.06 -2.11
CA THR A 24 6.03 9.78 -0.92
C THR A 24 5.21 8.53 -1.20
N VAL A 25 5.39 7.50 -0.39
CA VAL A 25 4.61 6.26 -0.44
C VAL A 25 3.65 6.24 0.73
N ARG A 26 2.35 6.23 0.47
CA ARG A 26 1.31 6.08 1.49
C ARG A 26 0.78 4.66 1.45
N ILE A 27 1.00 3.92 2.52
CA ILE A 27 0.40 2.61 2.72
C ILE A 27 -0.88 2.76 3.53
N ARG A 28 -1.93 2.06 3.10
CA ARG A 28 -3.19 1.89 3.81
C ARG A 28 -3.32 0.41 4.19
N SER A 29 -3.75 0.14 5.41
CA SER A 29 -4.15 -1.17 5.91
C SER A 29 -5.58 -1.09 6.39
N ASP A 30 -6.42 -2.04 6.00
CA ASP A 30 -7.78 -2.18 6.50
C ASP A 30 -8.16 -3.66 6.66
N ARG A 31 -9.37 -3.94 7.14
CA ARG A 31 -9.89 -5.31 7.27
C ARG A 31 -9.82 -6.17 6.00
N HIS A 32 -9.72 -5.56 4.82
CA HIS A 32 -9.69 -6.24 3.52
C HIS A 32 -8.29 -6.49 3.01
N GLY A 33 -7.32 -5.63 3.33
CA GLY A 33 -5.98 -5.76 2.79
C GLY A 33 -5.08 -4.59 3.05
N TYR A 34 -4.07 -4.51 2.18
CA TYR A 34 -3.11 -3.42 2.11
C TYR A 34 -3.16 -2.79 0.73
N SER A 35 -3.03 -1.48 0.66
CA SER A 35 -2.80 -0.77 -0.60
C SER A 35 -1.73 0.29 -0.46
N GLY A 36 -1.05 0.60 -1.56
CA GLY A 36 -0.06 1.67 -1.64
C GLY A 36 -0.51 2.78 -2.58
N ARG A 37 -0.16 4.03 -2.28
CA ARG A 37 -0.31 5.17 -3.18
C ARG A 37 1.00 5.94 -3.28
N LEU A 38 1.31 6.43 -4.47
CA LEU A 38 2.57 7.08 -4.77
C LEU A 38 2.36 8.55 -5.16
N LEU A 39 3.23 9.42 -4.65
CA LEU A 39 3.38 10.80 -5.10
C LEU A 39 4.86 11.06 -5.36
N GLU A 40 5.20 11.78 -6.42
CA GLU A 40 6.56 12.25 -6.65
C GLU A 40 6.73 13.67 -6.10
N ARG A 41 7.92 13.94 -5.54
CA ARG A 41 8.36 15.26 -5.07
C ARG A 41 9.57 15.69 -5.91
N PRO A 42 9.36 16.34 -7.06
CA PRO A 42 10.42 16.91 -7.86
C PRO A 42 11.14 18.05 -7.11
N SER A 43 12.31 18.42 -7.60
CA SER A 43 13.18 19.43 -7.00
C SER A 43 12.61 20.85 -6.98
N ASP A 44 11.59 21.11 -7.79
CA ASP A 44 10.87 22.39 -7.87
C ASP A 44 9.88 22.59 -6.71
N GLY A 45 9.69 21.58 -5.86
CA GLY A 45 8.88 21.62 -4.65
C GLY A 45 7.41 21.24 -4.85
N TYR A 46 6.94 20.96 -6.07
CA TYR A 46 5.53 20.62 -6.32
C TYR A 46 5.26 19.13 -6.17
N VAL A 47 4.35 18.73 -5.28
CA VAL A 47 3.97 17.31 -5.19
C VAL A 47 3.07 16.93 -6.36
N VAL A 48 3.49 15.95 -7.16
CA VAL A 48 2.74 15.47 -8.33
C VAL A 48 2.27 14.02 -8.15
N PRO A 49 1.08 13.66 -8.62
CA PRO A 49 0.67 12.26 -8.66
C PRO A 49 1.62 11.41 -9.49
N ALA A 50 1.92 10.21 -9.01
CA ALA A 50 2.71 9.23 -9.73
C ALA A 50 2.06 7.85 -9.61
N SER A 51 2.24 7.02 -10.63
CA SER A 51 1.74 5.65 -10.65
C SER A 51 2.87 4.68 -10.93
N PHE A 52 2.75 3.48 -10.38
CA PHE A 52 3.53 2.34 -10.86
C PHE A 52 3.09 1.99 -12.28
N ASN A 53 4.04 1.61 -13.13
CA ASN A 53 3.74 1.14 -14.48
C ASN A 53 3.10 -0.25 -14.45
N PHE A 54 3.51 -1.07 -13.47
CA PHE A 54 2.99 -2.41 -13.22
C PHE A 54 2.74 -2.57 -11.71
N PRO A 55 1.65 -1.98 -11.17
CA PRO A 55 1.37 -2.07 -9.75
C PRO A 55 1.17 -3.54 -9.34
N PRO A 56 1.89 -4.06 -8.33
CA PRO A 56 1.65 -5.40 -7.80
C PRO A 56 0.23 -5.51 -7.23
N GLN A 57 -0.55 -6.47 -7.71
CA GLN A 57 -1.94 -6.69 -7.30
C GLN A 57 -2.21 -8.16 -7.02
N TRP A 58 -2.30 -8.53 -5.74
CA TRP A 58 -2.54 -9.92 -5.34
C TRP A 58 -3.86 -10.06 -4.58
N GLU A 59 -4.65 -11.03 -5.01
CA GLU A 59 -5.82 -11.51 -4.28
C GLU A 59 -5.53 -12.90 -3.72
N ILE A 60 -5.66 -13.04 -2.40
CA ILE A 60 -5.29 -14.26 -1.67
C ILE A 60 -6.55 -14.82 -1.02
N ASP A 61 -6.68 -16.14 -0.93
CA ASP A 61 -7.80 -16.73 -0.21
C ASP A 61 -7.86 -16.16 1.23
N PRO A 62 -9.06 -15.90 1.78
CA PRO A 62 -9.16 -15.23 3.07
C PRO A 62 -8.42 -15.96 4.19
N THR A 63 -8.48 -17.29 4.21
CA THR A 63 -7.84 -18.11 5.25
C THR A 63 -6.33 -17.87 5.30
N SER A 64 -5.65 -17.97 4.15
CA SER A 64 -4.22 -17.72 4.04
C SER A 64 -3.89 -16.25 4.27
N PHE A 65 -4.71 -15.34 3.75
CA PHE A 65 -4.49 -13.90 3.93
C PHE A 65 -4.46 -13.51 5.41
N TYR A 66 -5.49 -13.88 6.17
CA TYR A 66 -5.58 -13.50 7.59
C TYR A 66 -4.56 -14.25 8.45
N LYS A 67 -4.17 -15.47 8.09
CA LYS A 67 -3.10 -16.21 8.75
C LYS A 67 -1.73 -15.56 8.56
N ASP A 68 -1.43 -15.11 7.34
CA ASP A 68 -0.12 -14.58 6.96
C ASP A 68 -0.10 -13.04 6.88
N ARG A 69 -1.09 -12.39 7.49
CA ARG A 69 -1.37 -10.97 7.31
C ARG A 69 -0.13 -10.09 7.48
N ARG A 70 0.64 -10.28 8.55
CA ARG A 70 1.91 -9.56 8.81
C ARG A 70 2.98 -9.81 7.73
N ARG A 71 3.11 -11.05 7.25
CA ARG A 71 4.09 -11.40 6.20
C ARG A 71 3.73 -10.73 4.87
N LEU A 72 2.45 -10.81 4.49
CA LEU A 72 1.92 -10.22 3.25
C LEU A 72 2.03 -8.69 3.25
N ARG A 73 2.00 -8.09 4.43
CA ARG A 73 2.24 -6.67 4.64
C ARG A 73 3.65 -6.25 4.22
N ALA A 74 4.66 -6.95 4.75
CA ALA A 74 6.06 -6.75 4.39
C ALA A 74 6.31 -7.08 2.91
N GLU A 75 5.55 -8.03 2.36
CA GLU A 75 5.63 -8.40 0.95
C GLU A 75 5.16 -7.27 0.02
N LEU A 76 4.06 -6.58 0.33
CA LEU A 76 3.62 -5.42 -0.46
C LEU A 76 4.70 -4.34 -0.48
N VAL A 77 5.36 -4.08 0.65
CA VAL A 77 6.48 -3.14 0.74
C VAL A 77 7.63 -3.53 -0.16
N ARG A 78 8.04 -4.80 -0.07
CA ARG A 78 9.13 -5.34 -0.87
C ARG A 78 8.84 -5.13 -2.35
N LEU A 79 7.64 -5.46 -2.81
CA LEU A 79 7.24 -5.28 -4.21
C LEU A 79 7.20 -3.80 -4.63
N ILE A 80 6.68 -2.91 -3.77
CA ILE A 80 6.71 -1.46 -4.03
C ILE A 80 8.15 -0.96 -4.17
N ASN A 81 9.06 -1.41 -3.30
CA ASN A 81 10.47 -1.04 -3.37
C ASN A 81 11.11 -1.54 -4.65
N GLU A 82 10.83 -2.76 -5.08
CA GLU A 82 11.36 -3.29 -6.36
C GLU A 82 10.93 -2.45 -7.57
N GLU A 83 9.69 -1.96 -7.59
CA GLU A 83 9.23 -1.05 -8.65
C GLU A 83 9.92 0.31 -8.58
N LEU A 84 10.15 0.84 -7.37
CA LEU A 84 10.82 2.12 -7.16
C LEU A 84 12.33 2.05 -7.45
N ASP A 85 13.01 0.99 -7.02
CA ASP A 85 14.42 0.69 -7.33
C ASP A 85 14.62 0.61 -8.84
N ALA A 86 13.71 -0.08 -9.53
CA ALA A 86 13.75 -0.21 -10.98
C ALA A 86 13.21 1.01 -11.74
N GLN A 87 12.78 2.07 -11.05
CA GLN A 87 12.24 3.30 -11.65
C GLN A 87 11.05 3.07 -12.58
N ARG A 88 10.24 2.03 -12.33
CA ARG A 88 9.03 1.70 -13.09
C ARG A 88 7.82 2.52 -12.63
N VAL A 89 8.02 3.84 -12.57
CA VAL A 89 7.03 4.81 -12.09
C VAL A 89 6.95 6.02 -13.00
N THR A 90 5.73 6.41 -13.33
CA THR A 90 5.45 7.52 -14.26
C THR A 90 4.61 8.58 -13.57
N ARG A 91 4.90 9.85 -13.84
CA ARG A 91 4.05 10.97 -13.38
C ARG A 91 2.72 10.92 -14.13
N VAL A 92 1.64 11.15 -13.41
CA VAL A 92 0.30 11.20 -13.99
C VAL A 92 -0.34 12.53 -13.68
N ASP A 93 -1.18 13.01 -14.61
CA ASP A 93 -2.00 14.20 -14.36
C ASP A 93 -3.19 13.84 -13.44
N ALA A 94 -4.02 14.82 -13.12
CA ALA A 94 -5.17 14.62 -12.24
C ALA A 94 -6.16 13.58 -12.78
N ALA A 95 -6.36 13.52 -14.11
CA ALA A 95 -7.25 12.55 -14.73
C ALA A 95 -6.65 11.14 -14.71
N GLY A 96 -5.36 11.01 -15.06
CA GLY A 96 -4.60 9.78 -14.99
C GLY A 96 -4.50 9.23 -13.57
N SER A 97 -4.44 10.09 -12.55
CA SER A 97 -4.45 9.67 -11.15
C SER A 97 -5.76 9.01 -10.72
N LEU A 98 -6.88 9.27 -11.38
CA LEU A 98 -8.16 8.62 -11.08
C LEU A 98 -8.25 7.21 -11.68
N HIS A 99 -7.49 6.97 -12.74
CA HIS A 99 -7.45 5.69 -13.45
C HIS A 99 -6.22 4.85 -13.10
N ALA A 100 -5.24 5.43 -12.41
CA ALA A 100 -4.07 4.75 -11.92
C ALA A 100 -4.48 3.66 -10.93
N GLU A 101 -3.99 2.45 -11.16
CA GLU A 101 -4.23 1.34 -10.26
C GLU A 101 -3.23 1.40 -9.10
N ASP A 102 -3.75 1.39 -7.87
CA ASP A 102 -2.94 1.32 -6.66
C ASP A 102 -2.46 -0.12 -6.46
N PRO A 103 -1.19 -0.37 -6.10
CA PRO A 103 -0.73 -1.70 -5.72
C PRO A 103 -1.47 -2.18 -4.47
N PHE A 104 -1.79 -3.47 -4.43
CA PHE A 104 -2.48 -4.07 -3.28
C PHE A 104 -2.11 -5.54 -3.06
N ILE A 105 -2.23 -5.96 -1.80
CA ILE A 105 -2.37 -7.36 -1.41
C ILE A 105 -3.59 -7.45 -0.51
N ARG A 106 -4.61 -8.21 -0.92
CA ARG A 106 -5.90 -8.26 -0.22
C ARG A 106 -6.49 -9.66 -0.14
N ALA A 107 -7.40 -9.85 0.81
CA ALA A 107 -8.24 -11.04 0.86
C ALA A 107 -9.27 -11.04 -0.27
N ASN A 108 -9.39 -12.16 -0.98
CA ASN A 108 -10.45 -12.42 -1.93
C ASN A 108 -11.73 -12.79 -1.18
N LEU A 109 -12.59 -11.81 -0.92
CA LEU A 109 -13.83 -11.99 -0.17
C LEU A 109 -15.02 -12.38 -1.05
N LYS A 110 -14.78 -12.92 -2.26
CA LYS A 110 -15.86 -13.45 -3.09
C LYS A 110 -16.58 -14.57 -2.34
N GLY A 111 -17.90 -14.43 -2.18
CA GLY A 111 -18.72 -15.35 -1.36
C GLY A 111 -18.82 -14.98 0.13
N TRP A 112 -18.16 -13.90 0.56
CA TRP A 112 -18.14 -13.42 1.95
C TRP A 112 -18.63 -11.95 2.02
N PRO A 113 -19.92 -11.68 1.74
CA PRO A 113 -20.42 -10.30 1.63
C PRO A 113 -20.32 -9.50 2.94
N ASN A 114 -20.32 -10.20 4.08
CA ASN A 114 -20.20 -9.59 5.41
C ASN A 114 -18.74 -9.58 5.92
N GLY A 115 -17.78 -10.06 5.11
CA GLY A 115 -16.40 -10.31 5.51
C GLY A 115 -16.17 -11.75 5.96
N TYR A 116 -14.90 -12.07 6.21
CA TYR A 116 -14.49 -13.41 6.65
C TYR A 116 -14.70 -13.56 8.18
N PRO A 117 -15.29 -14.67 8.66
CA PRO A 117 -15.64 -14.85 10.05
C PRO A 117 -14.39 -15.05 10.94
N GLY A 118 -14.48 -14.63 12.20
CA GLY A 118 -13.41 -14.84 13.20
C GLY A 118 -12.20 -13.90 13.07
N VAL A 119 -12.30 -12.88 12.21
CA VAL A 119 -11.25 -11.88 12.00
C VAL A 119 -11.31 -10.83 13.11
N VAL A 120 -10.50 -11.02 14.15
CA VAL A 120 -10.15 -9.95 15.11
C VAL A 120 -8.80 -9.43 14.67
N VAL A 121 -8.78 -8.31 13.96
CA VAL A 121 -7.53 -7.79 13.38
C VAL A 121 -7.38 -6.33 13.79
N GLU A 122 -6.79 -6.13 14.95
CA GLU A 122 -6.00 -4.93 15.21
C GLU A 122 -4.68 -5.09 14.46
N ASP A 123 -4.58 -4.43 13.30
CA ASP A 123 -3.34 -4.35 12.51
C ASP A 123 -2.92 -2.88 12.47
N ASN A 124 -2.50 -2.41 13.65
CA ASN A 124 -2.18 -1.02 13.94
C ASN A 124 -0.91 -0.49 13.22
N LEU A 125 -0.24 -1.35 12.44
CA LEU A 125 1.00 -1.08 11.70
C LEU A 125 2.20 -0.71 12.58
N ASP A 126 2.16 -1.00 13.88
CA ASP A 126 3.25 -0.63 14.80
C ASP A 126 4.50 -1.51 14.62
N ASP A 127 4.33 -2.76 14.18
CA ASP A 127 5.39 -3.75 13.98
C ASP A 127 5.93 -3.80 12.53
N TRP A 128 5.77 -2.71 11.77
CA TRP A 128 6.13 -2.61 10.34
C TRP A 128 7.65 -2.53 10.04
N ILE A 129 8.50 -2.34 11.06
CA ILE A 129 9.90 -1.89 10.90
C ILE A 129 10.88 -2.98 10.37
N GLU A 130 10.45 -4.20 10.05
CA GLU A 130 11.38 -5.29 9.71
C GLU A 130 12.00 -5.25 8.30
N TYR A 131 11.56 -4.38 7.37
CA TYR A 131 12.18 -4.27 6.04
C TYR A 131 12.53 -2.80 5.72
N ARG A 132 13.82 -2.46 5.75
CA ARG A 132 14.34 -1.17 5.29
C ARG A 132 15.52 -1.36 4.34
N PRO A 133 15.36 -0.97 3.08
CA PRO A 133 16.37 -0.14 2.43
C PRO A 133 15.74 1.20 2.03
N HIS A 134 16.42 2.30 2.36
CA HIS A 134 16.15 3.68 1.91
C HIS A 134 14.90 4.41 2.44
N TRP A 135 14.19 3.87 3.45
CA TRP A 135 13.01 4.54 4.01
C TRP A 135 13.38 5.44 5.18
N HIS A 136 13.20 6.75 4.99
CA HIS A 136 13.30 7.74 6.06
C HIS A 136 11.91 7.91 6.70
N ALA A 137 11.83 7.70 8.01
CA ALA A 137 10.73 8.24 8.80
C ALA A 137 10.99 9.73 9.00
N GLU A 138 9.94 10.54 9.04
CA GLU A 138 10.02 11.93 9.50
C GLU A 138 10.54 12.00 10.94
#